data_AF-Q2IZY0-F1
#
_entry.id   AF-Q2IZY0-F1
#
_cell.length_a   1.000
_cell.length_b   1.000
_cell.length_c   1.000
_cell.angle_alpha   90.00
_cell.angle_beta   90.00
_cell.angle_gamma   90.00
#
_symmetry.space_group_name_H-M   'P 1'
#
loop_
_entity.id
_entity.type
_entity.pdbx_description
1 polymer ?
#
loop_
_entity_poly.entity_id
_entity_poly.type
_entity_poly.pdbx_seq_one_letter_code
_entity_poly.pdbx_strand_id
1 'polypeptide(L)'
;MAFSFETSAELFPAAIRKKKRAGFTYRRFDNAADAVRFAIEELPADSLNGAYLQVDEARFDQKGIRSLYESETFPLERRLPVAEPEAEQHVKEDAA
;
A
#
# COMPACT_ATOMS: atom_id res chain seq x y z
N MET A 1 0.38 21.88 3.01
CA MET A 1 1.55 21.21 3.59
C MET A 1 2.12 20.28 2.54
N ALA A 2 3.45 20.29 2.35
CA ALA A 2 4.12 19.34 1.47
C ALA A 2 4.21 17.98 2.18
N PHE A 3 3.76 16.93 1.51
CA PHE A 3 3.96 15.57 2.01
C PHE A 3 5.42 15.17 1.81
N SER A 4 6.04 14.57 2.83
CA SER A 4 7.42 14.07 2.76
C SER A 4 7.42 12.56 3.01
N PHE A 5 8.23 11.83 2.23
CA PHE A 5 8.30 10.37 2.31
C PHE A 5 9.26 9.85 3.39
N GLU A 6 10.18 10.71 3.84
CA GLU A 6 11.22 10.41 4.85
C GLU A 6 10.73 10.63 6.29
N THR A 7 9.44 10.95 6.49
CA THR A 7 8.87 11.16 7.83
C THR A 7 8.25 9.87 8.35
N SER A 8 8.14 9.80 9.68
CA SER A 8 7.49 8.68 10.36
C SER A 8 6.02 8.56 9.98
N ALA A 9 5.59 7.33 9.74
CA ALA A 9 4.25 7.03 9.31
C ALA A 9 3.61 5.95 10.16
N GLU A 10 2.33 6.13 10.43
CA GLU A 10 1.53 5.23 11.23
C GLU A 10 0.38 4.69 10.40
N LEU A 11 0.34 3.37 10.27
CA LEU A 11 -0.71 2.69 9.55
C LEU A 11 -1.75 2.16 10.54
N PHE A 12 -2.97 2.66 10.41
CA PHE A 12 -4.10 2.27 11.25
C PHE A 12 -5.03 1.33 10.50
N PRO A 13 -5.36 0.17 11.10
CA PRO A 13 -6.35 -0.73 10.53
C PRO A 13 -7.75 -0.12 10.56
N ALA A 14 -8.58 -0.55 9.61
CA ALA A 14 -9.99 -0.20 9.60
C ALA A 14 -10.66 -0.66 10.91
N ALA A 15 -11.49 0.20 11.50
CA ALA A 15 -12.32 -0.18 12.63
C ALA A 15 -13.32 -1.26 12.20
N ILE A 16 -13.11 -2.49 12.67
CA ILE A 16 -13.86 -3.68 12.30
C ILE A 16 -15.32 -3.53 12.76
N ARG A 17 -16.27 -3.30 11.85
CA ARG A 17 -17.71 -3.35 12.18
C ARG A 17 -18.32 -4.74 12.05
N LYS A 18 -17.73 -5.66 11.27
CA LYS A 18 -18.29 -7.02 11.06
C LYS A 18 -17.20 -8.07 10.80
N LYS A 19 -16.93 -8.88 11.83
CA LYS A 19 -16.42 -10.28 11.85
C LYS A 19 -15.20 -10.73 11.00
N LYS A 20 -14.63 -9.96 10.09
CA LYS A 20 -13.30 -10.25 9.53
C LYS A 20 -12.32 -9.26 10.12
N ARG A 21 -11.40 -9.75 10.95
CA ARG A 21 -10.22 -8.98 11.38
C ARG A 21 -9.62 -8.34 10.13
N ALA A 22 -9.41 -7.03 10.14
CA ALA A 22 -8.46 -6.43 9.21
C ALA A 22 -7.21 -7.29 9.30
N GLY A 23 -6.72 -7.81 8.18
CA GLY A 23 -5.64 -8.79 8.13
C GLY A 23 -4.30 -8.27 8.64
N PHE A 24 -4.28 -7.07 9.24
CA PHE A 24 -3.12 -6.46 9.86
C PHE A 24 -3.50 -5.70 11.13
N THR A 25 -2.53 -5.61 12.04
CA THR A 25 -2.57 -4.80 13.26
C THR A 25 -1.83 -3.49 13.05
N TYR A 26 -2.12 -2.47 13.88
CA TYR A 26 -1.38 -1.20 13.88
C TYR A 26 0.12 -1.41 13.70
N ARG A 27 0.71 -0.65 12.76
CA ARG A 27 2.13 -0.72 12.45
C ARG A 27 2.64 0.69 12.19
N ARG A 28 3.72 1.03 12.90
CA ARG A 28 4.47 2.26 12.68
C ARG A 28 5.69 1.96 11.81
N PHE A 29 6.05 2.93 11.00
CA PHE A 29 7.19 2.91 10.09
C PHE A 29 7.99 4.18 10.32
N ASP A 30 9.31 4.07 10.23
CA ASP A 30 10.20 5.22 10.35
C ASP A 30 10.09 6.14 9.12
N ASN A 31 9.74 5.56 7.95
CA ASN A 31 9.52 6.27 6.70
C ASN A 31 8.10 6.04 6.14
N ALA A 32 7.48 7.11 5.64
CA ALA A 32 6.19 7.06 4.98
C ALA A 32 6.22 6.29 3.66
N ALA A 33 7.36 6.30 2.95
CA ALA A 33 7.51 5.47 1.76
C ALA A 33 7.34 3.97 2.06
N ASP A 34 7.96 3.49 3.14
CA ASP A 34 7.85 2.09 3.54
C ASP A 34 6.42 1.72 3.92
N ALA A 35 5.73 2.64 4.62
CA ALA A 35 4.36 2.43 5.02
C ALA A 35 3.39 2.38 3.82
N VAL A 36 3.57 3.27 2.85
CA VAL A 36 2.78 3.29 1.60
C VAL A 36 3.04 2.02 0.78
N ARG A 37 4.32 1.62 0.62
CA ARG A 37 4.69 0.39 -0.07
C ARG A 37 4.07 -0.84 0.59
N PHE A 38 4.21 -0.96 1.92
CA PHE A 38 3.61 -2.05 2.68
C PHE A 38 2.09 -2.07 2.52
N ALA A 39 1.44 -0.90 2.54
CA ALA A 39 0.00 -0.80 2.40
C ALA A 39 -0.54 -1.22 1.03
N ILE A 40 0.26 -1.13 -0.03
CA ILE A 40 -0.13 -1.51 -1.39
C ILE A 40 0.35 -2.91 -1.78
N GLU A 41 1.59 -3.28 -1.43
CA GLU A 41 2.21 -4.54 -1.84
C GLU A 41 1.93 -5.70 -0.88
N GLU A 42 1.95 -5.44 0.43
CA GLU A 42 1.90 -6.50 1.45
C GLU A 42 0.50 -6.68 2.04
N LEU A 43 -0.31 -5.61 2.06
CA LEU A 43 -1.68 -5.70 2.56
C LEU A 43 -2.64 -6.21 1.49
N PRO A 44 -3.50 -7.19 1.83
CA PRO A 44 -4.62 -7.54 0.96
C PRO A 44 -5.54 -6.33 0.78
N ALA A 45 -6.08 -6.15 -0.42
CA ALA A 45 -7.00 -5.04 -0.74
C ALA A 45 -8.19 -4.95 0.24
N ASP A 46 -8.70 -6.10 0.71
CA ASP A 46 -9.75 -6.17 1.73
C ASP A 46 -9.35 -5.54 3.07
N SER A 47 -8.07 -5.60 3.44
CA SER A 47 -7.54 -5.04 4.68
C SER A 47 -7.16 -3.58 4.55
N LEU A 48 -6.75 -3.16 3.34
CA LEU A 48 -6.58 -1.75 3.00
C LEU A 48 -7.93 -1.00 2.99
N ASN A 49 -9.03 -1.71 2.75
CA ASN A 49 -10.38 -1.16 2.69
C ASN A 49 -10.82 -0.61 4.06
N GLY A 50 -10.70 0.71 4.22
CA GLY A 50 -10.98 1.44 5.48
C GLY A 50 -9.76 1.64 6.39
N ALA A 51 -8.60 1.12 6.00
CA ALA A 51 -7.34 1.51 6.63
C ALA A 51 -6.97 2.92 6.19
N TYR A 52 -6.26 3.62 7.07
CA TYR A 52 -5.70 4.94 6.77
C TYR A 52 -4.29 5.03 7.29
N LEU A 53 -3.47 5.75 6.53
CA LEU A 53 -2.09 6.07 6.85
C LEU A 53 -2.07 7.48 7.43
N GLN A 54 -1.39 7.67 8.54
CA GLN A 54 -1.11 8.99 9.09
C GLN A 54 0.39 9.28 8.97
N VAL A 55 0.74 10.43 8.40
CA VAL A 55 2.12 10.90 8.18
C VAL A 55 2.18 12.34 8.60
N ASP A 56 2.97 12.68 9.61
CA ASP A 56 3.14 14.07 10.08
C ASP A 56 1.79 14.80 10.23
N GLU A 57 0.87 14.21 11.01
CA GLU A 57 -0.54 14.62 11.21
C GLU A 57 -1.47 14.49 9.99
N ALA A 58 -0.96 14.44 8.77
CA ALA A 58 -1.76 14.25 7.55
C ALA A 58 -2.32 12.83 7.48
N ARG A 59 -3.62 12.71 7.19
CA ARG A 59 -4.30 11.42 7.05
C ARG A 59 -4.60 11.12 5.60
N PHE A 60 -4.20 9.94 5.16
CA PHE A 60 -4.43 9.40 3.82
C PHE A 60 -5.29 8.16 3.93
N ASP A 61 -6.41 8.17 3.25
CA ASP A 61 -7.26 7.01 3.06
C ASP A 61 -6.67 6.05 2.01
N GLN A 62 -7.34 4.93 1.77
CA GLN A 62 -6.94 3.95 0.76
C GLN A 62 -6.66 4.58 -0.62
N LYS A 63 -7.42 5.60 -1.03
CA LYS A 63 -7.20 6.31 -2.30
C LYS A 63 -5.96 7.19 -2.23
N GLY A 64 -5.80 7.97 -1.16
CA GLY A 64 -4.62 8.80 -0.94
C GLY A 64 -3.33 7.99 -0.90
N ILE A 65 -3.31 6.86 -0.18
CA ILE A 65 -2.15 5.95 -0.13
C ILE A 65 -1.79 5.46 -1.54
N ARG A 66 -2.79 5.06 -2.33
CA ARG A 66 -2.57 4.60 -3.71
C ARG A 66 -2.04 5.73 -4.61
N SER A 67 -2.59 6.94 -4.50
CA SER A 67 -2.09 8.10 -5.24
C SER A 67 -0.65 8.47 -4.86
N LEU A 68 -0.27 8.33 -3.59
CA LEU A 68 1.11 8.53 -3.13
C LEU A 68 2.06 7.47 -3.72
N TYR A 69 1.65 6.21 -3.75
CA TYR A 69 2.41 5.12 -4.37
C TYR A 69 2.54 5.30 -5.89
N GLU A 70 1.50 5.80 -6.54
CA GLU A 70 1.48 6.03 -7.99
C GLU A 70 2.21 7.32 -8.41
N SER A 71 2.54 8.21 -7.45
CA SER A 71 3.24 9.46 -7.69
C SER A 71 4.69 9.26 -8.12
N GLU A 72 5.17 10.12 -9.03
CA GLU A 72 6.58 10.18 -9.46
C GLU A 72 7.53 10.64 -8.34
N THR A 73 6.98 11.23 -7.28
CA THR A 73 7.74 11.71 -6.12
C THR A 73 8.07 10.61 -5.12
N PHE A 74 7.60 9.38 -5.35
CA PHE A 74 7.82 8.23 -4.48
C PHE A 74 9.31 7.79 -4.54
N PRO A 75 10.05 7.80 -3.42
CA PRO A 75 11.50 7.61 -3.44
C PRO A 75 11.94 6.14 -3.49
N LEU A 76 11.04 5.18 -3.25
CA LEU A 76 11.38 3.75 -3.27
C LEU A 76 11.10 3.15 -4.65
N GLU A 77 11.85 2.10 -4.99
CA GLU A 77 11.55 1.29 -6.18
C GLU A 77 10.14 0.70 -6.05
N ARG A 78 9.24 1.22 -6.89
CA ARG A 78 7.90 0.62 -7.06
C ARG A 78 8.13 -0.79 -7.56
N ARG A 79 7.41 -1.78 -7.02
CA ARG A 79 7.21 -3.04 -7.74
C ARG A 79 6.38 -2.68 -8.97
N LEU A 80 7.07 -2.23 -10.02
CA LEU A 80 6.51 -2.06 -11.34
C LEU A 80 5.84 -3.40 -11.66
N PRO A 81 4.56 -3.44 -12.08
CA PRO A 81 4.21 -4.52 -12.98
C PRO A 81 5.21 -4.33 -14.10
N VAL A 82 6.12 -5.27 -14.29
CA VAL A 82 7.13 -5.19 -15.33
C VAL A 82 6.36 -4.75 -16.57
N ALA A 83 6.59 -3.53 -17.04
CA ALA A 83 6.23 -3.18 -18.39
C ALA A 83 7.27 -3.91 -19.23
N GLU A 84 7.13 -5.23 -19.31
CA GLU A 84 7.55 -5.99 -20.47
C GLU A 84 6.79 -5.33 -21.62
N PRO A 85 7.45 -4.66 -22.57
CA PRO A 85 6.83 -4.44 -23.84
C PRO A 85 6.93 -5.76 -24.61
N GLU A 86 6.41 -6.86 -24.09
CA GLU A 86 6.32 -8.11 -24.86
C GLU A 86 5.43 -9.13 -24.17
N ALA A 87 4.57 -9.70 -25.01
CA ALA A 87 3.79 -10.88 -24.73
C ALA A 87 4.61 -11.95 -23.99
N GLU A 88 4.08 -12.46 -22.90
CA GLU A 88 4.03 -13.91 -22.74
C GLU A 88 2.81 -14.24 -21.90
N GLN A 89 1.92 -14.98 -22.55
CA GLN A 89 0.71 -15.52 -21.98
C GLN A 89 1.10 -16.39 -20.78
N HIS A 90 0.56 -16.10 -19.60
CA HIS A 90 0.49 -17.10 -18.54
C HIS A 90 -0.59 -18.12 -18.92
N VAL A 91 -0.28 -18.93 -19.93
CA VAL A 91 -0.85 -20.26 -20.10
C VAL A 91 0.33 -21.19 -19.96
N LYS A 92 0.28 -22.03 -18.93
CA LYS A 92 0.46 -23.47 -18.96
C LYS A 92 0.76 -23.94 -17.53
N GLU A 93 0.31 -25.08 -17.04
CA GLU A 93 -0.52 -26.17 -17.56
C GLU A 93 -0.42 -27.25 -16.49
N ASP A 94 -1.56 -27.79 -16.05
CA ASP A 94 -1.62 -29.06 -15.32
C ASP A 94 -3.08 -29.52 -15.48
N ALA A 95 -3.44 -30.69 -16.01
CA ALA A 95 -2.71 -31.79 -16.62
C ALA A 95 -3.76 -32.69 -17.29
N ALA A 96 -3.36 -33.38 -18.37
CA ALA A 96 -3.85 -34.71 -18.74
C ALA A 96 -2.94 -35.33 -19.81
#